data_AF-A0A250VWK2-F1
#
_entry.id   AF-A0A250VWK2-F1
#
_cell.length_a   1.000
_cell.length_b   1.000
_cell.length_c   1.000
_cell.angle_alpha   90.00
_cell.angle_beta   90.00
_cell.angle_gamma   90.00
#
_symmetry.space_group_name_H-M   'P 1'
#
loop_
_entity.id
_entity.type
_entity.pdbx_description
1 polymer ?
#
loop_
_entity_poly.entity_id
_entity_poly.type
_entity_poly.pdbx_seq_one_letter_code
_entity_poly.pdbx_strand_id
1 'polypeptide(L)'
;MRERIDYRALFAATPSPYLVLGRDLVIVAVNRAYLLATARTRAELVGRYIFDAFPDNPADPDADGVRNLSASLHWVLRSKEPDTMAVQKYDIPVTGRPGAFEERWWSPINTPVLGPDGQVEWIIHRVEDVTEFVMSRLPRERWAGVLGEREAMEAELYARARELQQLNEELRKAHARERQIAVTLQEAMLQSPDLAGHQDIAVRYMPAAGSLNVCGDWYDVVDLPCGFAVAVGDVVGHGLEAAAAMGMLRSALSAAVRALHEPARALEVLGLYARSVEGALATTVVKAVIDDQGHRIRYSSAGHLPPVLVHPGGSFELLDQATDPPLGARPRHVPRPQAELPYVPGDTLVLYTDGLIERRGEDIDVGLRRLTDTLTRHTRLAPERLADMLLARLGVSSGGRDDVALVVVRL
;
A
#
# COMPACT_ATOMS: atom_id res chain seq x y z
N MET A 1 -45.62 -22.57 -5.60
CA MET A 1 -45.56 -21.30 -6.37
C MET A 1 -45.03 -20.25 -5.40
N ARG A 2 -43.77 -19.80 -5.53
CA ARG A 2 -43.24 -18.73 -4.66
C ARG A 2 -43.93 -17.44 -5.06
N GLU A 3 -44.61 -16.77 -4.13
CA GLU A 3 -45.16 -15.44 -4.36
C GLU A 3 -44.04 -14.51 -4.84
N ARG A 4 -44.22 -13.87 -6.00
CA ARG A 4 -43.28 -12.85 -6.49
C ARG A 4 -43.48 -11.61 -5.63
N ILE A 5 -42.53 -11.33 -4.76
CA ILE A 5 -42.49 -10.11 -3.96
C ILE A 5 -42.35 -8.90 -4.89
N ASP A 6 -43.25 -7.92 -4.76
CA ASP A 6 -43.15 -6.64 -5.45
C ASP A 6 -42.22 -5.69 -4.68
N TYR A 7 -40.93 -5.76 -4.99
CA TYR A 7 -39.90 -4.90 -4.40
C TYR A 7 -40.12 -3.41 -4.64
N ARG A 8 -40.84 -3.04 -5.71
CA ARG A 8 -41.15 -1.64 -5.99
C ARG A 8 -42.19 -1.11 -5.01
N ALA A 9 -43.23 -1.90 -4.74
CA ALA A 9 -44.22 -1.58 -3.74
C ALA A 9 -43.60 -1.52 -2.33
N LEU A 10 -42.71 -2.48 -1.99
CA LEU A 10 -41.98 -2.46 -0.73
C LEU A 10 -41.13 -1.19 -0.57
N PHE A 11 -40.26 -0.88 -1.54
CA PHE A 11 -39.42 0.31 -1.50
C PHE A 11 -40.23 1.60 -1.35
N ALA A 12 -41.36 1.70 -2.07
CA ALA A 12 -42.24 2.85 -1.99
C ALA A 12 -42.93 3.00 -0.62
N ALA A 13 -43.20 1.89 0.07
CA ALA A 13 -43.85 1.83 1.38
C ALA A 13 -42.88 1.90 2.57
N THR A 14 -41.57 1.74 2.36
CA THR A 14 -40.59 1.78 3.44
C THR A 14 -40.64 3.14 4.16
N PRO A 15 -40.73 3.15 5.51
CA PRO A 15 -40.93 4.38 6.28
C PRO A 15 -39.69 5.26 6.35
N SER A 16 -38.50 4.71 6.15
CA SER A 16 -37.26 5.51 6.15
C SER A 16 -37.04 6.19 4.79
N PRO A 17 -36.52 7.43 4.76
CA PRO A 17 -36.16 8.13 3.54
C PRO A 17 -35.06 7.42 2.75
N TYR A 18 -35.35 7.03 1.51
CA TYR A 18 -34.38 6.46 0.57
C TYR A 18 -34.45 7.11 -0.80
N LEU A 19 -33.27 7.29 -1.39
CA LEU A 19 -33.08 7.47 -2.83
C LEU A 19 -32.09 6.44 -3.36
N VAL A 20 -32.15 6.18 -4.66
CA VAL A 20 -31.22 5.31 -5.38
C VAL A 20 -30.49 6.13 -6.43
N LEU A 21 -29.16 6.00 -6.45
CA LEU A 21 -28.27 6.66 -7.41
C LEU A 21 -27.69 5.66 -8.40
N GLY A 22 -27.54 6.09 -9.64
CA GLY A 22 -26.64 5.47 -10.60
C GLY A 22 -25.17 5.72 -10.28
N ARG A 23 -24.28 5.09 -11.05
CA ARG A 23 -22.82 5.25 -10.93
C ARG A 23 -22.34 6.68 -11.27
N ASP A 24 -23.13 7.40 -12.03
CA ASP A 24 -22.99 8.81 -12.39
C ASP A 24 -23.60 9.76 -11.33
N LEU A 25 -24.07 9.21 -10.21
CA LEU A 25 -24.76 9.92 -9.13
C LEU A 25 -26.04 10.64 -9.58
N VAL A 26 -26.66 10.17 -10.67
CA VAL A 26 -28.00 10.58 -11.09
C VAL A 26 -29.05 9.81 -10.29
N ILE A 27 -30.06 10.52 -9.79
CA ILE A 27 -31.15 9.93 -9.01
C ILE A 27 -32.06 9.11 -9.92
N VAL A 28 -32.11 7.80 -9.72
CA VAL A 28 -32.94 6.88 -10.52
C VAL A 28 -34.25 6.49 -9.84
N ALA A 29 -34.29 6.51 -8.51
CA ALA A 29 -35.50 6.26 -7.73
C ALA A 29 -35.50 7.01 -6.40
N VAL A 30 -36.69 7.34 -5.91
CA VAL A 30 -36.94 7.98 -4.60
C VAL A 30 -38.21 7.37 -4.01
N ASN A 31 -38.21 7.11 -2.71
CA ASN A 31 -39.40 6.60 -2.03
C ASN A 31 -40.25 7.71 -1.41
N ARG A 32 -41.43 7.36 -0.91
CA ARG A 32 -42.40 8.33 -0.37
C ARG A 32 -41.84 9.08 0.85
N ALA A 33 -41.14 8.39 1.74
CA ALA A 33 -40.54 8.99 2.93
C ALA A 33 -39.50 10.06 2.57
N TYR A 34 -38.69 9.83 1.54
CA TYR A 34 -37.69 10.79 1.08
C TYR A 34 -38.31 12.08 0.53
N LEU A 35 -39.38 11.95 -0.26
CA LEU A 35 -40.12 13.10 -0.80
C LEU A 35 -40.73 13.96 0.32
N LEU A 36 -41.25 13.32 1.37
CA LEU A 36 -41.80 14.00 2.54
C LEU A 36 -40.71 14.72 3.33
N ALA A 37 -39.58 14.05 3.61
CA ALA A 37 -38.50 14.63 4.39
C ALA A 37 -37.86 15.85 3.73
N THR A 38 -37.76 15.84 2.39
CA THR A 38 -37.14 16.93 1.61
C THR A 38 -38.14 17.95 1.07
N ALA A 39 -39.45 17.74 1.27
CA ALA A 39 -40.52 18.54 0.68
C ALA A 39 -40.39 18.72 -0.86
N ARG A 40 -39.90 17.68 -1.55
CA ARG A 40 -39.69 17.63 -3.00
C ARG A 40 -40.68 16.67 -3.66
N THR A 41 -40.85 16.82 -4.96
CA THR A 41 -41.62 15.89 -5.80
C THR A 41 -40.71 14.95 -6.58
N ARG A 42 -41.23 13.78 -6.94
CA ARG A 42 -40.49 12.80 -7.74
C ARG A 42 -40.01 13.37 -9.08
N ALA A 43 -40.83 14.19 -9.73
CA ALA A 43 -40.53 14.80 -11.02
C ALA A 43 -39.37 15.81 -10.95
N GLU A 44 -39.13 16.40 -9.78
CA GLU A 44 -38.00 17.31 -9.55
C GLU A 44 -36.67 16.58 -9.27
N LEU A 45 -36.73 15.33 -8.80
CA LEU A 45 -35.54 14.59 -8.37
C LEU A 45 -35.07 13.56 -9.38
N VAL A 46 -35.97 12.73 -9.90
CA VAL A 46 -35.58 11.60 -10.77
C VAL A 46 -35.01 12.12 -12.09
N GLY A 47 -33.85 11.60 -12.48
CA GLY A 47 -33.11 12.01 -13.67
C GLY A 47 -32.20 13.22 -13.47
N ARG A 48 -32.11 13.77 -12.25
CA ARG A 48 -31.16 14.84 -11.92
C ARG A 48 -29.94 14.31 -11.19
N TYR A 49 -28.81 14.99 -11.39
CA TYR A 49 -27.62 14.81 -10.59
C TYR A 49 -27.89 15.24 -9.14
N ILE A 50 -27.45 14.46 -8.16
CA ILE A 50 -27.81 14.67 -6.75
C ILE A 50 -27.45 16.07 -6.24
N PHE A 51 -26.29 16.60 -6.61
CA PHE A 51 -25.83 17.91 -6.15
C PHE A 51 -26.43 19.09 -6.94
N ASP A 52 -27.07 18.83 -8.08
CA ASP A 52 -27.91 19.84 -8.76
C ASP A 52 -29.29 19.92 -8.10
N ALA A 53 -29.81 18.78 -7.63
CA ALA A 53 -31.08 18.72 -6.91
C ALA A 53 -30.96 19.30 -5.49
N PHE A 54 -29.80 19.13 -4.85
CA PHE A 54 -29.44 19.58 -3.52
C PHE A 54 -28.05 20.26 -3.54
N PRO A 55 -27.93 21.51 -3.99
CA PRO A 55 -26.68 22.25 -3.89
C PRO A 55 -26.42 22.70 -2.44
N ASP A 56 -25.17 23.04 -2.12
CA ASP A 56 -24.86 23.73 -0.85
C ASP A 56 -25.55 25.10 -0.80
N ASN A 57 -25.87 25.55 0.42
CA ASN A 57 -26.45 26.87 0.65
C ASN A 57 -25.42 27.96 0.34
N PRO A 58 -25.60 28.78 -0.72
CA PRO A 58 -24.63 29.78 -1.11
C PRO A 58 -24.51 30.94 -0.10
N ALA A 59 -25.46 31.06 0.84
CA ALA A 59 -25.41 32.03 1.92
C ALA A 59 -24.62 31.55 3.14
N ASP A 60 -24.23 30.28 3.19
CA ASP A 60 -23.40 29.70 4.25
C ASP A 60 -21.97 29.46 3.72
N PRO A 61 -20.99 30.30 4.08
CA PRO A 61 -19.61 30.17 3.58
C PRO A 61 -18.89 28.92 4.10
N ASP A 62 -19.41 28.30 5.16
CA ASP A 62 -18.84 27.09 5.78
C ASP A 62 -19.56 25.81 5.34
N ALA A 63 -20.52 25.91 4.40
CA ALA A 63 -21.24 24.75 3.89
C ALA A 63 -20.29 23.71 3.27
N ASP A 64 -20.37 22.49 3.77
CA ASP A 64 -19.55 21.37 3.31
C ASP A 64 -20.34 20.08 3.01
N GLY A 65 -21.68 20.19 2.98
CA GLY A 65 -22.60 19.07 2.77
C GLY A 65 -22.36 18.35 1.46
N VAL A 66 -22.21 19.08 0.35
CA VAL A 66 -21.88 18.50 -0.97
C VAL A 66 -20.52 17.82 -0.94
N ARG A 67 -19.49 18.48 -0.39
CA ARG A 67 -18.12 17.95 -0.35
C ARG A 67 -18.07 16.62 0.40
N ASN A 68 -18.67 16.58 1.59
CA ASN A 68 -18.66 15.41 2.47
C ASN A 68 -19.47 14.26 1.87
N LEU A 69 -20.67 14.53 1.34
CA LEU A 69 -21.49 13.51 0.69
C LEU A 69 -20.85 12.99 -0.60
N SER A 70 -20.24 13.86 -1.40
CA SER A 70 -19.50 13.45 -2.60
C SER A 70 -18.34 12.52 -2.28
N ALA A 71 -17.56 12.84 -1.24
CA ALA A 71 -16.45 11.98 -0.80
C ALA A 71 -16.93 10.58 -0.41
N SER A 72 -18.03 10.49 0.35
CA SER A 72 -18.65 9.23 0.76
C SER A 72 -19.15 8.40 -0.43
N LEU A 73 -19.91 9.01 -1.35
CA LEU A 73 -20.45 8.32 -2.53
C LEU A 73 -19.34 7.77 -3.44
N HIS A 74 -18.27 8.55 -3.66
CA HIS A 74 -17.13 8.08 -4.44
C HIS A 74 -16.30 7.03 -3.70
N TRP A 75 -16.22 7.08 -2.37
CA TRP A 75 -15.60 6.03 -1.58
C TRP A 75 -16.35 4.71 -1.77
N VAL A 76 -17.68 4.71 -1.61
CA VAL A 76 -18.54 3.52 -1.79
C VAL A 76 -18.38 2.90 -3.19
N LEU A 77 -18.30 3.73 -4.24
CA LEU A 77 -18.07 3.25 -5.61
C LEU A 77 -16.73 2.51 -5.78
N ARG A 78 -15.69 2.92 -5.03
CA ARG A 78 -14.34 2.31 -5.11
C ARG A 78 -14.17 1.13 -4.14
N SER A 79 -14.63 1.28 -2.90
CA SER A 79 -14.46 0.29 -1.83
C SER A 79 -15.43 -0.89 -1.97
N LYS A 80 -16.60 -0.66 -2.58
CA LYS A 80 -17.72 -1.62 -2.63
C LYS A 80 -18.28 -1.99 -1.25
N GLU A 81 -18.01 -1.15 -0.25
CA GLU A 81 -18.47 -1.30 1.13
C GLU A 81 -19.47 -0.18 1.49
N PRO A 82 -20.40 -0.41 2.44
CA PRO A 82 -21.26 0.63 2.97
C PRO A 82 -20.47 1.71 3.73
N ASP A 83 -20.87 2.97 3.59
CA ASP A 83 -20.29 4.09 4.33
C ASP A 83 -21.37 4.81 5.16
N THR A 84 -21.08 5.02 6.45
CA THR A 84 -21.96 5.73 7.40
C THR A 84 -21.35 7.08 7.70
N MET A 85 -22.07 8.13 7.30
CA MET A 85 -21.62 9.50 7.49
C MET A 85 -22.02 10.03 8.87
N ALA A 86 -21.22 10.96 9.38
CA ALA A 86 -21.60 11.72 10.57
C ALA A 86 -22.86 12.57 10.30
N VAL A 87 -23.56 12.93 11.38
CA VAL A 87 -24.60 13.96 11.29
C VAL A 87 -23.99 15.25 10.77
N GLN A 88 -24.50 15.74 9.64
CA GLN A 88 -24.01 16.94 8.99
C GLN A 88 -25.14 17.95 8.81
N LYS A 89 -24.80 19.24 8.96
CA LYS A 89 -25.66 20.32 8.51
C LYS A 89 -25.63 20.32 6.99
N TYR A 90 -26.80 20.20 6.38
CA TYR A 90 -26.92 20.27 4.94
C TYR A 90 -28.31 20.80 4.60
N ASP A 91 -28.34 22.12 4.42
CA ASP A 91 -29.58 22.83 4.20
C ASP A 91 -30.24 22.39 2.89
N ILE A 92 -31.58 22.31 2.89
CA ILE A 92 -32.32 21.93 1.69
C ILE A 92 -32.97 23.16 1.03
N PRO A 93 -33.02 23.23 -0.31
CA PRO A 93 -33.73 24.30 -1.00
C PRO A 93 -35.23 24.31 -0.68
N VAL A 94 -35.80 25.48 -0.40
CA VAL A 94 -37.22 25.64 -0.11
C VAL A 94 -38.03 25.62 -1.41
N THR A 95 -38.95 24.66 -1.53
CA THR A 95 -39.83 24.53 -2.70
C THR A 95 -40.66 25.80 -2.93
N GLY A 96 -40.64 26.31 -4.17
CA GLY A 96 -41.37 27.52 -4.56
C GLY A 96 -40.71 28.85 -4.21
N ARG A 97 -39.51 28.84 -3.60
CA ARG A 97 -38.73 30.05 -3.28
C ARG A 97 -37.27 29.90 -3.74
N PRO A 98 -36.95 30.25 -5.00
CA PRO A 98 -35.59 30.15 -5.52
C PRO A 98 -34.59 30.90 -4.63
N GLY A 99 -33.49 30.24 -4.25
CA GLY A 99 -32.43 30.81 -3.41
C GLY A 99 -32.69 30.79 -1.90
N ALA A 100 -33.88 30.38 -1.44
CA ALA A 100 -34.16 30.16 -0.02
C ALA A 100 -33.78 28.73 0.38
N PHE A 101 -33.12 28.58 1.52
CA PHE A 101 -32.70 27.31 2.10
C PHE A 101 -33.27 27.17 3.51
N GLU A 102 -33.63 25.95 3.88
CA GLU A 102 -34.05 25.60 5.23
C GLU A 102 -32.92 24.82 5.89
N GLU A 103 -32.53 25.25 7.09
CA GLU A 103 -31.51 24.56 7.86
C GLU A 103 -31.98 23.15 8.23
N ARG A 104 -31.19 22.17 7.84
CA ARG A 104 -31.45 20.75 8.12
C ARG A 104 -30.20 20.03 8.54
N TRP A 105 -30.38 19.04 9.40
CA TRP A 105 -29.33 18.16 9.88
C TRP A 105 -29.68 16.72 9.52
N TRP A 106 -28.76 16.04 8.85
CA TRP A 106 -29.00 14.72 8.27
C TRP A 106 -28.01 13.70 8.79
N SER A 107 -28.46 12.45 8.98
CA SER A 107 -27.61 11.27 9.18
C SER A 107 -27.68 10.33 7.96
N PRO A 108 -26.70 10.41 7.03
CA PRO A 108 -26.68 9.59 5.83
C PRO A 108 -25.99 8.23 5.99
N ILE A 109 -26.51 7.22 5.30
CA ILE A 109 -25.82 5.95 5.04
C ILE A 109 -25.88 5.64 3.54
N ASN A 110 -24.71 5.39 2.94
CA ASN A 110 -24.55 5.07 1.52
C ASN A 110 -24.19 3.59 1.37
N THR A 111 -25.08 2.79 0.76
CA THR A 111 -24.90 1.34 0.64
C THR A 111 -24.80 0.93 -0.83
N PRO A 112 -23.74 0.22 -1.24
CA PRO A 112 -23.61 -0.25 -2.62
C PRO A 112 -24.55 -1.42 -2.90
N VAL A 113 -25.14 -1.43 -4.09
CA VAL A 113 -25.85 -2.58 -4.66
C VAL A 113 -24.98 -3.12 -5.79
N LEU A 114 -24.49 -4.35 -5.62
CA LEU A 114 -23.58 -4.98 -6.56
C LEU A 114 -24.35 -5.68 -7.68
N GLY A 115 -23.90 -5.48 -8.91
CA GLY A 115 -24.35 -6.23 -10.08
C GLY A 115 -23.73 -7.63 -10.15
N PRO A 116 -24.13 -8.46 -11.14
CA PRO A 116 -23.61 -9.81 -11.32
C PRO A 116 -22.09 -9.89 -11.57
N ASP A 117 -21.48 -8.79 -12.02
CA ASP A 117 -20.05 -8.62 -12.27
C ASP A 117 -19.25 -8.22 -11.01
N GLY A 118 -19.93 -8.10 -9.86
CA GLY A 118 -19.34 -7.65 -8.60
C GLY A 118 -18.96 -6.16 -8.60
N GLN A 119 -19.43 -5.36 -9.56
CA GLN A 119 -19.28 -3.91 -9.57
C GLN A 119 -20.50 -3.23 -8.96
N VAL A 120 -20.32 -2.02 -8.43
CA VAL A 120 -21.45 -1.23 -7.92
C VAL A 120 -22.32 -0.83 -9.11
N GLU A 121 -23.56 -1.32 -9.11
CA GLU A 121 -24.59 -0.98 -10.12
C GLU A 121 -25.40 0.23 -9.65
N TRP A 122 -25.76 0.25 -8.36
CA TRP A 122 -26.54 1.31 -7.72
C TRP A 122 -25.99 1.66 -6.34
N ILE A 123 -26.31 2.84 -5.84
CA ILE A 123 -26.11 3.22 -4.43
C ILE A 123 -27.47 3.50 -3.81
N ILE A 124 -27.79 2.84 -2.69
CA ILE A 124 -28.91 3.19 -1.83
C ILE A 124 -28.42 4.24 -0.85
N HIS A 125 -28.97 5.45 -0.94
CA HIS A 125 -28.70 6.55 -0.02
C HIS A 125 -29.89 6.69 0.93
N ARG A 126 -29.66 6.33 2.19
CA ARG A 126 -30.61 6.50 3.31
C ARG A 126 -30.29 7.79 4.02
N VAL A 127 -31.30 8.58 4.37
CA VAL A 127 -31.13 9.73 5.27
C VAL A 127 -32.12 9.69 6.40
N GLU A 128 -31.70 10.22 7.54
CA GLU A 128 -32.55 10.48 8.68
C GLU A 128 -32.46 11.96 9.03
N ASP A 129 -33.60 12.63 9.14
CA ASP A 129 -33.68 14.03 9.53
C ASP A 129 -33.61 14.11 11.06
N VAL A 130 -32.53 14.73 11.55
CA VAL A 130 -32.27 14.92 12.98
C VAL A 130 -32.29 16.41 13.35
N THR A 131 -32.88 17.26 12.51
CA THR A 131 -32.91 18.72 12.70
C THR A 131 -33.53 19.11 14.03
N GLU A 132 -34.71 18.58 14.36
CA GLU A 132 -35.39 18.89 15.63
C GLU A 132 -34.53 18.54 16.85
N PHE A 133 -33.85 17.40 16.79
CA PHE A 133 -32.97 16.89 17.85
C PHE A 133 -31.69 17.73 18.03
N VAL A 134 -31.08 18.19 16.93
CA VAL A 134 -29.92 19.08 16.99
C VAL A 134 -30.34 20.47 17.49
N MET A 135 -31.48 20.98 17.00
CA MET A 135 -32.00 22.30 17.37
C MET A 135 -32.47 22.39 18.82
N SER A 136 -32.95 21.29 19.41
CA SER A 136 -33.27 21.24 20.85
C SER A 136 -32.04 21.31 21.76
N ARG A 137 -30.83 21.20 21.20
CA ARG A 137 -29.55 21.12 21.91
C ARG A 137 -28.68 22.37 21.78
N LEU A 138 -29.02 23.31 20.88
CA LEU A 138 -28.49 24.68 20.94
C LEU A 138 -29.02 25.35 22.21
N PRO A 139 -28.26 26.23 22.90
CA PRO A 139 -28.71 26.82 24.16
C PRO A 139 -30.00 27.62 23.96
N ARG A 140 -31.15 26.98 24.18
CA ARG A 140 -32.44 27.67 24.29
C ARG A 140 -32.60 28.04 25.76
N GLU A 141 -32.38 29.31 26.08
CA GLU A 141 -32.67 29.92 27.39
C GLU A 141 -34.16 29.87 27.80
N ARG A 142 -35.02 29.13 27.11
CA ARG A 142 -36.43 28.98 27.44
C ARG A 142 -36.82 27.53 27.20
N TRP A 143 -37.75 27.01 28.02
CA TRP A 143 -38.25 25.63 28.09
C TRP A 143 -37.48 24.72 29.07
N ALA A 144 -37.51 25.10 30.35
CA ALA A 144 -37.32 24.15 31.44
C ALA A 144 -38.57 23.27 31.57
N GLY A 145 -38.45 21.97 31.28
CA GLY A 145 -39.53 21.02 31.55
C GLY A 145 -39.46 19.74 30.74
N VAL A 146 -38.79 18.73 31.31
CA VAL A 146 -38.91 17.30 31.00
C VAL A 146 -38.28 16.83 29.68
N LEU A 147 -36.95 16.67 29.69
CA LEU A 147 -36.30 15.65 28.86
C LEU A 147 -36.27 14.34 29.68
N GLY A 148 -36.70 13.22 29.09
CA GLY A 148 -36.61 11.92 29.74
C GLY A 148 -35.15 11.42 29.79
N GLU A 149 -34.77 10.65 30.81
CA GLU A 149 -33.41 10.07 30.96
C GLU A 149 -32.91 9.35 29.69
N ARG A 150 -33.85 8.78 28.91
CA ARG A 150 -33.57 8.10 27.63
C ARG A 150 -33.13 9.04 26.51
N GLU A 151 -33.75 10.21 26.38
CA GLU A 151 -33.41 11.21 25.36
C GLU A 151 -32.05 11.86 25.66
N ALA A 152 -31.74 12.08 26.95
CA ALA A 152 -30.43 12.54 27.40
C ALA A 152 -29.33 11.51 27.11
N MET A 153 -29.58 10.23 27.39
CA MET A 153 -28.65 9.12 27.12
C MET A 153 -28.40 8.91 25.62
N GLU A 154 -29.45 8.90 24.80
CA GLU A 154 -29.33 8.77 23.34
C GLU A 154 -28.50 9.94 22.79
N ALA A 155 -28.71 11.14 23.30
CA ALA A 155 -27.95 12.31 22.89
C ALA A 155 -26.48 12.27 23.32
N GLU A 156 -26.16 11.75 24.49
CA GLU A 156 -24.78 11.50 24.90
C GLU A 156 -24.10 10.46 24.00
N LEU A 157 -24.79 9.35 23.68
CA LEU A 157 -24.30 8.33 22.76
C LEU A 157 -23.97 8.89 21.37
N TYR A 158 -24.79 9.79 20.83
CA TYR A 158 -24.52 10.46 19.54
C TYR A 158 -23.30 11.39 19.58
N ALA A 159 -23.15 12.18 20.66
CA ALA A 159 -21.99 13.06 20.82
C ALA A 159 -20.69 12.24 20.89
N ARG A 160 -20.72 11.11 21.61
CA ARG A 160 -19.62 10.15 21.69
C ARG A 160 -19.32 9.48 20.35
N ALA A 161 -20.35 9.10 19.58
CA ALA A 161 -20.17 8.50 18.26
C ALA A 161 -19.46 9.48 17.28
N ARG A 162 -19.84 10.77 17.30
CA ARG A 162 -19.20 11.81 16.47
C ARG A 162 -17.75 12.07 16.88
N GLU A 163 -17.49 12.16 18.19
CA GLU A 163 -16.14 12.30 18.74
C GLU A 163 -15.24 11.12 18.33
N LEU A 164 -15.73 9.88 18.49
CA LEU A 164 -15.01 8.67 18.06
C LEU A 164 -14.75 8.64 16.55
N GLN A 165 -15.71 9.08 15.74
CA GLN A 165 -15.54 9.13 14.29
C GLN A 165 -14.48 10.16 13.88
N GLN A 166 -14.48 11.33 14.52
CA GLN A 166 -13.47 12.36 14.26
C GLN A 166 -12.08 11.89 14.68
N LEU A 167 -11.95 11.31 15.88
CA LEU A 167 -10.69 10.73 16.34
C LEU A 167 -10.19 9.61 15.42
N ASN A 168 -11.09 8.74 14.93
CA ASN A 168 -10.72 7.70 13.95
C ASN A 168 -10.25 8.30 12.63
N GLU A 169 -10.87 9.37 12.15
CA GLU A 169 -10.47 10.02 10.89
C GLU A 169 -9.13 10.75 11.04
N GLU A 170 -8.90 11.42 12.16
CA GLU A 170 -7.61 12.02 12.51
C GLU A 170 -6.52 10.95 12.61
N LEU A 171 -6.81 9.82 13.26
CA LEU A 171 -5.90 8.69 13.36
C LEU A 171 -5.57 8.10 11.97
N ARG A 172 -6.57 7.92 11.10
CA ARG A 172 -6.35 7.46 9.72
C ARG A 172 -5.46 8.41 8.94
N LYS A 173 -5.69 9.73 9.04
CA LYS A 173 -4.86 10.75 8.37
C LYS A 173 -3.44 10.75 8.92
N ALA A 174 -3.27 10.64 10.23
CA ALA A 174 -1.96 10.54 10.87
C ALA A 174 -1.19 9.31 10.39
N HIS A 175 -1.81 8.13 10.42
CA HIS A 175 -1.20 6.89 9.92
C HIS A 175 -0.86 6.95 8.43
N ALA A 176 -1.73 7.54 7.60
CA ALA A 176 -1.45 7.71 6.17
C ALA A 176 -0.23 8.62 5.94
N ARG A 177 -0.12 9.70 6.72
CA ARG A 177 1.02 10.62 6.65
C ARG A 177 2.32 9.95 7.11
N GLU A 178 2.28 9.22 8.22
CA GLU A 178 3.42 8.47 8.73
C GLU A 178 3.91 7.43 7.69
N ARG A 179 2.98 6.67 7.11
CA ARG A 179 3.29 5.72 6.02
C ARG A 179 3.94 6.41 4.82
N GLN A 180 3.43 7.57 4.40
CA GLN A 180 4.01 8.31 3.28
C GLN A 180 5.44 8.76 3.57
N ILE A 181 5.71 9.28 4.77
CA ILE A 181 7.06 9.69 5.20
C ILE A 181 8.01 8.49 5.14
N ALA A 182 7.57 7.35 5.66
CA ALA A 182 8.39 6.15 5.77
C ALA A 182 8.77 5.59 4.38
N VAL A 183 7.81 5.53 3.44
CA VAL A 183 8.06 5.16 2.03
C VAL A 183 9.06 6.12 1.37
N THR A 184 8.83 7.43 1.49
CA THR A 184 9.69 8.44 0.85
C THR A 184 11.13 8.38 1.39
N LEU A 185 11.31 8.15 2.69
CA LEU A 185 12.65 7.96 3.28
C LEU A 185 13.34 6.71 2.72
N GLN A 186 12.64 5.60 2.63
CA GLN A 186 13.19 4.36 2.10
C GLN A 186 13.54 4.46 0.62
N GLU A 187 12.68 5.07 -0.21
CA GLU A 187 12.97 5.32 -1.62
C GLU A 187 14.26 6.16 -1.76
N ALA A 188 14.40 7.22 -0.97
CA ALA A 188 15.63 8.02 -0.93
C ALA A 188 16.84 7.19 -0.48
N MET A 189 16.66 6.30 0.49
CA MET A 189 17.70 5.37 0.97
C MET A 189 18.06 4.27 -0.02
N LEU A 190 17.25 3.98 -1.04
CA LEU A 190 17.51 2.95 -2.06
C LEU A 190 17.99 3.53 -3.40
N GLN A 191 17.91 4.85 -3.59
CA GLN A 191 18.49 5.51 -4.76
C GLN A 191 19.99 5.15 -4.87
N SER A 192 20.39 4.68 -6.06
CA SER A 192 21.79 4.42 -6.43
C SER A 192 22.10 5.30 -7.64
N PRO A 193 22.87 6.39 -7.48
CA PRO A 193 23.28 7.23 -8.60
C PRO A 193 24.09 6.46 -9.65
N ASP A 194 24.96 5.55 -9.20
CA ASP A 194 25.82 4.73 -10.06
C ASP A 194 25.00 3.83 -10.99
N LEU A 195 23.85 3.31 -10.53
CA LEU A 195 22.94 2.51 -11.36
C LEU A 195 22.50 3.24 -12.64
N ALA A 196 22.38 4.57 -12.62
CA ALA A 196 21.95 5.34 -13.79
C ALA A 196 22.94 5.26 -14.97
N GLY A 197 24.20 4.87 -14.71
CA GLY A 197 25.24 4.66 -15.72
C GLY A 197 25.19 3.31 -16.42
N HIS A 198 24.40 2.35 -15.91
CA HIS A 198 24.41 0.95 -16.36
C HIS A 198 23.13 0.57 -17.10
N GLN A 199 23.23 0.28 -18.39
CA GLN A 199 22.09 -0.22 -19.20
C GLN A 199 21.91 -1.74 -19.09
N ASP A 200 22.94 -2.44 -18.61
CA ASP A 200 22.98 -3.89 -18.49
C ASP A 200 22.59 -4.37 -17.08
N ILE A 201 22.10 -3.46 -16.23
CA ILE A 201 21.67 -3.75 -14.87
C ILE A 201 20.21 -3.35 -14.67
N ALA A 202 19.36 -4.35 -14.38
CA ALA A 202 17.98 -4.13 -13.97
C ALA A 202 17.81 -4.40 -12.49
N VAL A 203 17.07 -3.52 -11.81
CA VAL A 203 16.66 -3.70 -10.42
C VAL A 203 15.15 -3.72 -10.28
N ARG A 204 14.63 -4.60 -9.43
CA ARG A 204 13.25 -4.56 -8.96
C ARG A 204 13.21 -4.61 -7.44
N TYR A 205 12.36 -3.79 -6.88
CA TYR A 205 12.11 -3.74 -5.46
C TYR A 205 10.60 -3.80 -5.23
N MET A 206 10.11 -4.84 -4.55
CA MET A 206 8.70 -5.07 -4.29
C MET A 206 8.47 -5.23 -2.79
N PRO A 207 7.84 -4.25 -2.11
CA PRO A 207 7.50 -4.42 -0.71
C PRO A 207 6.38 -5.45 -0.52
N ALA A 208 6.36 -6.09 0.65
CA ALA A 208 5.37 -7.07 1.07
C ALA A 208 3.95 -6.46 1.12
N ALA A 209 2.95 -7.27 0.77
CA ALA A 209 1.57 -6.81 0.79
C ALA A 209 1.03 -6.69 2.23
N GLY A 210 0.73 -5.47 2.67
CA GLY A 210 -0.07 -5.21 3.88
C GLY A 210 0.69 -4.83 5.16
N SER A 211 2.02 -4.79 5.16
CA SER A 211 2.82 -4.16 6.21
C SER A 211 2.81 -2.63 6.06
N LEU A 212 3.16 -1.88 7.13
CA LEU A 212 3.69 -0.52 6.91
C LEU A 212 4.79 -0.67 5.86
N ASN A 213 4.65 -0.03 4.68
CA ASN A 213 5.41 -0.23 3.44
C ASN A 213 6.93 0.03 3.57
N VAL A 214 7.58 -0.46 4.62
CA VAL A 214 8.96 -0.21 4.98
C VAL A 214 9.63 -1.51 5.37
N CYS A 215 10.68 -1.80 4.63
CA CYS A 215 11.25 -3.13 4.49
C CYS A 215 12.72 -3.16 4.93
N GLY A 216 13.15 -4.32 5.41
CA GLY A 216 14.53 -4.63 5.76
C GLY A 216 15.44 -4.93 4.56
N ASP A 217 14.91 -5.36 3.41
CA ASP A 217 15.64 -5.64 2.17
C ASP A 217 16.23 -4.40 1.52
N TRP A 218 17.40 -4.57 0.91
CA TRP A 218 18.00 -3.56 0.05
C TRP A 218 18.84 -4.17 -1.06
N TYR A 219 19.16 -3.31 -2.02
CA TYR A 219 20.18 -3.57 -3.02
C TYR A 219 21.17 -2.40 -3.06
N ASP A 220 22.32 -2.66 -3.66
CA ASP A 220 23.34 -1.64 -3.89
C ASP A 220 24.09 -1.91 -5.19
N VAL A 221 24.39 -0.85 -5.93
CA VAL A 221 25.21 -0.87 -7.16
C VAL A 221 26.23 0.24 -7.02
N VAL A 222 27.51 -0.10 -7.16
CA VAL A 222 28.64 0.75 -6.83
C VAL A 222 29.69 0.67 -7.92
N ASP A 223 30.01 1.81 -8.54
CA ASP A 223 31.10 1.91 -9.51
C ASP A 223 32.46 1.85 -8.80
N LEU A 224 33.38 1.10 -9.43
CA LEU A 224 34.75 0.91 -8.99
C LEU A 224 35.72 1.22 -10.15
N PRO A 225 37.02 1.46 -9.88
CA PRO A 225 37.98 1.78 -10.93
C PRO A 225 38.17 0.71 -12.02
N CYS A 226 37.91 -0.57 -11.70
CA CYS A 226 38.12 -1.72 -12.58
C CYS A 226 36.82 -2.50 -12.87
N GLY A 227 35.66 -1.88 -12.71
CA GLY A 227 34.35 -2.50 -12.91
C GLY A 227 33.34 -1.95 -11.92
N PHE A 228 32.52 -2.82 -11.34
CA PHE A 228 31.46 -2.40 -10.42
C PHE A 228 31.18 -3.48 -9.38
N ALA A 229 30.36 -3.15 -8.38
CA ALA A 229 29.97 -4.09 -7.36
C ALA A 229 28.47 -4.02 -7.07
N VAL A 230 27.85 -5.19 -6.95
CA VAL A 230 26.42 -5.35 -6.67
C VAL A 230 26.21 -6.05 -5.33
N ALA A 231 25.18 -5.66 -4.60
CA ALA A 231 24.81 -6.27 -3.33
C ALA A 231 23.30 -6.44 -3.23
N VAL A 232 22.90 -7.46 -2.48
CA VAL A 232 21.55 -7.61 -1.94
C VAL A 232 21.68 -8.04 -0.49
N GLY A 233 20.82 -7.54 0.38
CA GLY A 233 20.74 -8.00 1.75
C GLY A 233 19.36 -7.80 2.35
N ASP A 234 19.14 -8.40 3.51
CA ASP A 234 17.90 -8.40 4.26
C ASP A 234 18.19 -8.25 5.77
N VAL A 235 17.57 -7.23 6.38
CA VAL A 235 17.65 -6.91 7.80
C VAL A 235 16.47 -7.57 8.51
N VAL A 236 16.78 -8.33 9.56
CA VAL A 236 15.77 -8.98 10.38
C VAL A 236 14.78 -7.96 10.95
N GLY A 237 13.50 -8.22 10.74
CA GLY A 237 12.40 -7.40 11.25
C GLY A 237 11.72 -6.60 10.15
N HIS A 238 10.83 -5.68 10.54
CA HIS A 238 10.07 -4.87 9.59
C HIS A 238 9.79 -3.48 10.16
N GLY A 239 9.41 -2.54 9.30
CA GLY A 239 9.07 -1.18 9.71
C GLY A 239 10.28 -0.25 9.82
N LEU A 240 10.07 0.89 10.50
CA LEU A 240 11.01 2.02 10.45
C LEU A 240 12.38 1.70 11.05
N GLU A 241 12.43 0.92 12.12
CA GLU A 241 13.69 0.50 12.77
C GLU A 241 14.54 -0.36 11.83
N ALA A 242 13.93 -1.34 11.15
CA ALA A 242 14.59 -2.19 10.17
C ALA A 242 15.11 -1.38 8.97
N ALA A 243 14.32 -0.44 8.45
CA ALA A 243 14.77 0.42 7.35
C ALA A 243 15.89 1.39 7.77
N ALA A 244 15.89 1.89 9.00
CA ALA A 244 16.98 2.71 9.51
C ALA A 244 18.29 1.91 9.58
N ALA A 245 18.24 0.69 10.13
CA ALA A 245 19.38 -0.23 10.14
C ALA A 245 19.85 -0.58 8.72
N MET A 246 18.91 -0.92 7.82
CA MET A 246 19.17 -1.18 6.40
C MET A 246 19.92 -0.02 5.75
N GLY A 247 19.44 1.23 5.88
CA GLY A 247 20.06 2.40 5.27
C GLY A 247 21.48 2.65 5.77
N MET A 248 21.73 2.43 7.07
CA MET A 248 23.06 2.50 7.67
C MET A 248 24.00 1.41 7.11
N LEU A 249 23.53 0.16 7.06
CA LEU A 249 24.30 -0.97 6.55
C LEU A 249 24.61 -0.84 5.05
N ARG A 250 23.61 -0.47 4.23
CA ARG A 250 23.79 -0.20 2.80
C ARG A 250 24.87 0.85 2.58
N SER A 251 24.77 1.98 3.28
CA SER A 251 25.73 3.08 3.15
C SER A 251 27.14 2.68 3.58
N ALA A 252 27.26 1.95 4.71
CA ALA A 252 28.53 1.46 5.21
C ALA A 252 29.18 0.45 4.24
N LEU A 253 28.40 -0.47 3.66
CA LEU A 253 28.89 -1.44 2.69
C LEU A 253 29.34 -0.76 1.39
N SER A 254 28.55 0.20 0.91
CA SER A 254 28.87 1.00 -0.28
C SER A 254 30.20 1.74 -0.10
N ALA A 255 30.43 2.38 1.05
CA ALA A 255 31.69 3.04 1.37
C ALA A 255 32.86 2.04 1.52
N ALA A 256 32.63 0.92 2.23
CA ALA A 256 33.68 -0.07 2.48
C ALA A 256 34.19 -0.72 1.19
N VAL A 257 33.31 -1.06 0.24
CA VAL A 257 33.73 -1.68 -1.03
C VAL A 257 34.51 -0.70 -1.92
N ARG A 258 34.18 0.60 -1.91
CA ARG A 258 34.96 1.62 -2.64
C ARG A 258 36.37 1.79 -2.08
N ALA A 259 36.55 1.56 -0.78
CA ALA A 259 37.87 1.66 -0.15
C ALA A 259 38.71 0.38 -0.36
N LEU A 260 38.07 -0.79 -0.23
CA LEU A 260 38.78 -2.06 -0.13
C LEU A 260 38.80 -2.85 -1.44
N HIS A 261 37.83 -2.64 -2.33
CA HIS A 261 37.65 -3.37 -3.60
C HIS A 261 37.57 -4.90 -3.46
N GLU A 262 37.38 -5.42 -2.25
CA GLU A 262 37.31 -6.84 -1.92
C GLU A 262 36.02 -7.14 -1.14
N PRO A 263 35.11 -7.98 -1.64
CA PRO A 263 33.81 -8.21 -1.02
C PRO A 263 33.91 -8.80 0.39
N ALA A 264 34.83 -9.74 0.63
CA ALA A 264 34.98 -10.34 1.95
C ALA A 264 35.42 -9.32 3.01
N ARG A 265 36.42 -8.48 2.70
CA ARG A 265 36.88 -7.43 3.61
C ARG A 265 35.84 -6.33 3.82
N ALA A 266 35.07 -5.99 2.78
CA ALA A 266 33.95 -5.06 2.92
C ALA A 266 32.86 -5.63 3.86
N LEU A 267 32.53 -6.91 3.75
CA LEU A 267 31.60 -7.58 4.67
C LEU A 267 32.17 -7.79 6.08
N GLU A 268 33.49 -7.89 6.24
CA GLU A 268 34.14 -7.89 7.56
C GLU A 268 33.93 -6.54 8.26
N VAL A 269 34.19 -5.44 7.58
CA VAL A 269 33.94 -4.08 8.09
C VAL A 269 32.46 -3.91 8.42
N LEU A 270 31.56 -4.33 7.53
CA LEU A 270 30.13 -4.28 7.76
C LEU A 270 29.70 -5.10 8.98
N GLY A 271 30.26 -6.30 9.16
CA GLY A 271 29.95 -7.16 10.30
C GLY A 271 30.47 -6.63 11.64
N LEU A 272 31.55 -5.83 11.63
CA LEU A 272 32.01 -5.10 12.82
C LEU A 272 31.09 -3.91 13.11
N TYR A 273 30.72 -3.15 12.07
CA TYR A 273 29.82 -2.00 12.19
C TYR A 273 28.41 -2.39 12.67
N ALA A 274 27.88 -3.51 12.18
CA ALA A 274 26.57 -4.04 12.58
C ALA A 274 26.44 -4.27 14.09
N ARG A 275 27.55 -4.50 14.81
CA ARG A 275 27.53 -4.62 16.29
C ARG A 275 27.25 -3.30 17.02
N SER A 276 27.39 -2.17 16.33
CA SER A 276 27.11 -0.84 16.86
C SER A 276 25.75 -0.28 16.42
N VAL A 277 24.99 -1.05 15.63
CA VAL A 277 23.70 -0.66 15.09
C VAL A 277 22.63 -1.58 15.68
N GLU A 278 21.67 -1.00 16.39
CA GLU A 278 20.53 -1.74 16.92
C GLU A 278 19.70 -2.33 15.76
N GLY A 279 19.27 -3.58 15.90
CA GLY A 279 18.52 -4.30 14.85
C GLY A 279 19.35 -4.82 13.66
N ALA A 280 20.66 -4.54 13.59
CA ALA A 280 21.52 -4.96 12.47
C ALA A 280 22.18 -6.36 12.63
N LEU A 281 21.99 -7.00 13.78
CA LEU A 281 22.49 -8.36 13.99
C LEU A 281 21.59 -9.38 13.28
N ALA A 282 22.17 -10.49 12.86
CA ALA A 282 21.53 -11.53 12.06
C ALA A 282 21.07 -11.10 10.65
N THR A 283 21.38 -9.87 10.23
CA THR A 283 21.22 -9.41 8.84
C THR A 283 21.96 -10.32 7.86
N THR A 284 21.28 -10.69 6.77
CA THR A 284 21.87 -11.45 5.67
C THR A 284 22.32 -10.50 4.56
N VAL A 285 23.43 -10.80 3.88
CA VAL A 285 23.90 -9.97 2.76
C VAL A 285 24.85 -10.74 1.86
N VAL A 286 24.76 -10.54 0.56
CA VAL A 286 25.75 -10.98 -0.42
C VAL A 286 26.29 -9.79 -1.18
N LYS A 287 27.61 -9.77 -1.41
CA LYS A 287 28.30 -8.74 -2.22
C LYS A 287 29.12 -9.44 -3.30
N ALA A 288 28.96 -8.99 -4.54
CA ALA A 288 29.76 -9.39 -5.69
C ALA A 288 30.48 -8.18 -6.27
N VAL A 289 31.75 -8.33 -6.60
CA VAL A 289 32.58 -7.37 -7.34
C VAL A 289 32.87 -7.98 -8.71
N ILE A 290 32.49 -7.25 -9.75
CA ILE A 290 32.67 -7.62 -11.15
C ILE A 290 33.90 -6.86 -11.65
N ASP A 291 34.90 -7.60 -12.12
CA ASP A 291 36.09 -7.07 -12.80
C ASP A 291 35.91 -7.21 -14.32
N ASP A 292 35.63 -6.09 -14.97
CA ASP A 292 35.37 -6.03 -16.42
C ASP A 292 36.62 -6.32 -17.24
N GLN A 293 37.82 -6.03 -16.71
CA GLN A 293 39.07 -6.26 -17.43
C GLN A 293 39.54 -7.71 -17.31
N GLY A 294 39.39 -8.28 -16.11
CA GLY A 294 39.77 -9.66 -15.83
C GLY A 294 38.73 -10.70 -16.22
N HIS A 295 37.49 -10.29 -16.50
CA HIS A 295 36.31 -11.14 -16.64
C HIS A 295 36.14 -12.10 -15.44
N ARG A 296 36.18 -11.54 -14.22
CA ARG A 296 36.08 -12.29 -12.97
C ARG A 296 34.98 -11.71 -12.08
N ILE A 297 34.26 -12.59 -11.41
CA ILE A 297 33.37 -12.24 -10.30
C ILE A 297 34.05 -12.68 -9.01
N ARG A 298 34.26 -11.75 -8.08
CA ARG A 298 34.65 -12.04 -6.70
C ARG A 298 33.43 -11.83 -5.81
N TYR A 299 33.15 -12.76 -4.91
CA TYR A 299 31.98 -12.64 -4.04
C TYR A 299 32.22 -13.18 -2.63
N SER A 300 31.37 -12.72 -1.71
CA SER A 300 31.29 -13.21 -0.33
C SER A 300 29.84 -13.07 0.14
N SER A 301 29.35 -14.06 0.89
CA SER A 301 27.99 -14.10 1.43
C SER A 301 28.00 -14.25 2.94
N ALA A 302 27.23 -13.41 3.62
CA ALA A 302 26.91 -13.48 5.04
C ALA A 302 25.46 -13.99 5.19
N GLY A 303 25.29 -15.31 5.21
CA GLY A 303 24.03 -15.99 5.52
C GLY A 303 22.95 -15.84 4.46
N HIS A 304 23.29 -15.26 3.30
CA HIS A 304 22.35 -14.96 2.25
C HIS A 304 22.28 -16.10 1.23
N LEU A 305 21.15 -16.19 0.52
CA LEU A 305 20.95 -17.17 -0.54
C LEU A 305 21.98 -16.97 -1.67
N PRO A 306 22.40 -18.06 -2.34
CA PRO A 306 23.44 -17.96 -3.36
C PRO A 306 22.94 -17.22 -4.60
N PRO A 307 23.67 -16.21 -5.08
CA PRO A 307 23.44 -15.62 -6.41
C PRO A 307 23.53 -16.69 -7.49
N VAL A 308 22.82 -16.47 -8.60
CA VAL A 308 22.84 -17.39 -9.74
C VAL A 308 23.57 -16.72 -10.90
N LEU A 309 24.62 -17.35 -11.41
CA LEU A 309 25.25 -17.00 -12.68
C LEU A 309 24.71 -17.93 -13.76
N VAL A 310 24.20 -17.38 -14.85
CA VAL A 310 23.56 -18.14 -15.93
C VAL A 310 24.31 -17.87 -17.22
N HIS A 311 24.74 -18.93 -17.88
CA HIS A 311 25.48 -18.82 -19.13
C HIS A 311 24.54 -18.71 -20.34
N PRO A 312 24.98 -18.11 -21.45
CA PRO A 312 24.20 -18.04 -22.70
C PRO A 312 23.69 -19.40 -23.19
N GLY A 313 24.47 -20.46 -22.92
CA GLY A 313 24.14 -21.85 -23.27
C GLY A 313 23.07 -22.52 -22.40
N GLY A 314 22.62 -21.86 -21.33
CA GLY A 314 21.57 -22.37 -20.43
C GLY A 314 22.08 -23.24 -19.27
N SER A 315 23.40 -23.41 -19.10
CA SER A 315 23.98 -23.86 -17.83
C SER A 315 23.97 -22.73 -16.81
N PHE A 316 24.07 -23.06 -15.52
CA PHE A 316 24.14 -22.08 -14.45
C PHE A 316 25.09 -22.56 -13.34
N GLU A 317 25.58 -21.60 -12.55
CA GLU A 317 26.38 -21.79 -11.35
C GLU A 317 25.70 -21.07 -10.17
N LEU A 318 25.65 -21.74 -9.01
CA LEU A 318 25.26 -21.11 -7.75
C LEU A 318 26.53 -20.59 -7.06
N LEU A 319 26.53 -19.32 -6.68
CA LEU A 319 27.66 -18.70 -5.99
C LEU A 319 27.58 -19.00 -4.48
N ASP A 320 27.87 -20.24 -4.09
CA ASP A 320 27.72 -20.76 -2.71
C ASP A 320 29.06 -21.08 -2.00
N GLN A 321 30.19 -20.96 -2.70
CA GLN A 321 31.53 -21.36 -2.20
C GLN A 321 32.16 -20.38 -1.20
N ALA A 322 31.55 -19.21 -0.98
CA ALA A 322 31.99 -18.21 -0.01
C ALA A 322 30.88 -17.78 0.95
N THR A 323 30.11 -18.77 1.42
CA THR A 323 29.02 -18.56 2.37
C THR A 323 29.52 -18.70 3.81
N ASP A 324 29.20 -17.72 4.64
CA ASP A 324 29.48 -17.67 6.08
C ASP A 324 28.20 -17.25 6.82
N PRO A 325 28.01 -17.47 8.14
CA PRO A 325 26.78 -17.07 8.82
C PRO A 325 26.44 -15.56 8.70
N PRO A 326 25.17 -15.19 8.98
CA PRO A 326 24.71 -13.81 8.98
C PRO A 326 25.56 -12.86 9.84
N LEU A 327 25.41 -11.56 9.61
CA LEU A 327 26.17 -10.53 10.34
C LEU A 327 25.99 -10.69 11.84
N GLY A 328 27.09 -10.66 12.59
CA GLY A 328 27.05 -10.74 14.05
C GLY A 328 26.67 -12.08 14.67
N ALA A 329 26.39 -13.13 13.88
CA ALA A 329 26.00 -14.45 14.39
C ALA A 329 27.10 -15.12 15.23
N ARG A 330 28.38 -14.85 14.93
CA ARG A 330 29.51 -15.37 15.71
C ARG A 330 29.83 -14.43 16.90
N PRO A 331 30.13 -14.97 18.10
CA PRO A 331 30.47 -14.15 19.26
C PRO A 331 31.83 -13.45 19.12
N ARG A 332 32.75 -14.00 18.32
CA ARG A 332 34.04 -13.39 17.99
C ARG A 332 34.14 -13.16 16.49
N HIS A 333 34.88 -12.12 16.12
CA HIS A 333 35.19 -11.83 14.73
C HIS A 333 36.11 -12.92 14.15
N VAL A 334 35.78 -13.36 12.93
CA VAL A 334 36.57 -14.30 12.13
C VAL A 334 36.59 -13.74 10.70
N PRO A 335 37.71 -13.84 9.97
CA PRO A 335 37.76 -13.43 8.58
C PRO A 335 36.70 -14.12 7.73
N ARG A 336 36.08 -13.39 6.80
CA ARG A 336 35.05 -13.93 5.92
C ARG A 336 35.67 -14.57 4.68
N PRO A 337 35.12 -15.69 4.17
CA PRO A 337 35.61 -16.32 2.97
C PRO A 337 35.32 -15.45 1.73
N GLN A 338 36.15 -15.61 0.71
CA GLN A 338 35.96 -15.04 -0.62
C GLN A 338 36.14 -16.13 -1.65
N ALA A 339 35.26 -16.16 -2.65
CA ALA A 339 35.39 -17.03 -3.81
C ALA A 339 35.45 -16.18 -5.07
N GLU A 340 36.00 -16.78 -6.11
CA GLU A 340 36.20 -16.13 -7.40
C GLU A 340 35.91 -17.13 -8.51
N LEU A 341 35.21 -16.67 -9.54
CA LEU A 341 34.91 -17.44 -10.74
C LEU A 341 35.06 -16.58 -11.99
N PRO A 342 35.49 -17.14 -13.13
CA PRO A 342 35.45 -16.45 -14.40
C PRO A 342 34.00 -16.31 -14.89
N TYR A 343 33.75 -15.31 -15.73
CA TYR A 343 32.53 -15.21 -16.52
C TYR A 343 32.88 -14.99 -18.00
N VAL A 344 31.91 -15.18 -18.88
CA VAL A 344 32.03 -14.81 -20.29
C VAL A 344 31.01 -13.73 -20.66
N PRO A 345 31.34 -12.82 -21.61
CA PRO A 345 30.38 -11.85 -22.09
C PRO A 345 29.08 -12.51 -22.56
N GLY A 346 27.96 -12.02 -22.08
CA GLY A 346 26.63 -12.58 -22.24
C GLY A 346 26.13 -13.37 -21.04
N ASP A 347 26.98 -13.70 -20.05
CA ASP A 347 26.53 -14.29 -18.79
C ASP A 347 25.55 -13.36 -18.05
N THR A 348 24.64 -13.92 -17.27
CA THR A 348 23.68 -13.15 -16.47
C THR A 348 23.81 -13.50 -15.00
N LEU A 349 24.17 -12.53 -14.18
CA LEU A 349 24.26 -12.65 -12.74
C LEU A 349 22.98 -12.13 -12.08
N VAL A 350 22.40 -12.91 -11.17
CA VAL A 350 21.15 -12.60 -10.47
C VAL A 350 21.34 -12.69 -8.96
N LEU A 351 21.11 -11.57 -8.27
CA LEU A 351 21.07 -11.48 -6.81
C LEU A 351 19.63 -11.19 -6.37
N TYR A 352 19.18 -11.79 -5.29
CA TYR A 352 17.78 -11.72 -4.87
C TYR A 352 17.65 -12.01 -3.37
N THR A 353 16.66 -11.40 -2.73
CA THR A 353 16.23 -11.78 -1.37
C THR A 353 15.31 -12.99 -1.39
N ASP A 354 15.15 -13.61 -0.23
CA ASP A 354 14.35 -14.84 -0.06
C ASP A 354 12.88 -14.65 -0.43
N GLY A 355 12.30 -13.46 -0.28
CA GLY A 355 10.94 -13.17 -0.71
C GLY A 355 10.67 -13.40 -2.21
N LEU A 356 11.70 -13.50 -3.05
CA LEU A 356 11.56 -13.92 -4.45
C LEU A 356 11.17 -15.41 -4.59
N ILE A 357 11.69 -16.27 -3.71
CA ILE A 357 11.63 -17.73 -3.87
C ILE A 357 10.94 -18.48 -2.72
N GLU A 358 10.94 -17.91 -1.51
CA GLU A 358 10.40 -18.51 -0.30
C GLU A 358 8.86 -18.54 -0.32
N ARG A 359 8.30 -19.70 0.03
CA ARG A 359 6.85 -19.88 0.18
C ARG A 359 6.57 -20.71 1.42
N ARG A 360 5.52 -20.36 2.17
CA ARG A 360 5.11 -21.12 3.36
C ARG A 360 4.72 -22.55 2.99
N GLY A 361 5.28 -23.51 3.72
CA GLY A 361 4.98 -24.94 3.54
C GLY A 361 5.68 -25.57 2.34
N GLU A 362 6.67 -24.88 1.77
CA GLU A 362 7.47 -25.37 0.65
C GLU A 362 8.96 -25.25 0.99
N ASP A 363 9.75 -26.22 0.54
CA ASP A 363 11.20 -26.21 0.73
C ASP A 363 11.84 -25.13 -0.16
N ILE A 364 12.85 -24.44 0.37
CA ILE A 364 13.60 -23.40 -0.33
C ILE A 364 14.22 -23.92 -1.63
N ASP A 365 14.62 -25.19 -1.68
CA ASP A 365 15.18 -25.85 -2.87
C ASP A 365 14.18 -25.93 -4.03
N VAL A 366 12.88 -25.94 -3.73
CA VAL A 366 11.82 -25.89 -4.76
C VAL A 366 11.70 -24.48 -5.33
N GLY A 367 11.82 -23.46 -4.47
CA GLY A 367 11.94 -22.06 -4.87
C GLY A 367 13.11 -21.82 -5.81
N LEU A 368 14.30 -22.25 -5.37
CA LEU A 368 15.55 -22.10 -6.12
C LEU A 368 15.53 -22.83 -7.46
N ARG A 369 14.96 -24.04 -7.53
CA ARG A 369 14.77 -24.75 -8.80
C ARG A 369 13.86 -24.01 -9.77
N ARG A 370 12.76 -23.42 -9.30
CA ARG A 370 11.89 -22.61 -10.18
C ARG A 370 12.59 -21.36 -10.71
N LEU A 371 13.40 -20.71 -9.87
CA LEU A 371 14.21 -19.57 -10.27
C LEU A 371 15.20 -19.97 -11.38
N THR A 372 16.03 -20.97 -11.12
CA THR A 372 17.05 -21.47 -12.07
C THR A 372 16.43 -22.02 -13.36
N ASP A 373 15.33 -22.77 -13.30
CA ASP A 373 14.59 -23.23 -14.49
C ASP A 373 14.04 -22.06 -15.32
N THR A 374 13.60 -20.99 -14.66
CA THR A 374 13.09 -19.80 -15.37
C THR A 374 14.24 -19.06 -16.05
N LEU A 375 15.35 -18.87 -15.36
CA LEU A 375 16.53 -18.19 -15.88
C LEU A 375 17.13 -18.90 -17.09
N THR A 376 17.37 -20.20 -16.98
CA THR A 376 18.00 -21.03 -18.04
C THR A 376 17.18 -21.08 -19.33
N ARG A 377 15.84 -20.92 -19.26
CA ARG A 377 14.95 -20.85 -20.43
C ARG A 377 14.93 -19.48 -21.12
N HIS A 378 15.40 -18.42 -20.45
CA HIS A 378 15.25 -17.05 -20.91
C HIS A 378 16.59 -16.30 -20.98
N THR A 379 17.69 -17.02 -21.23
CA THR A 379 19.07 -16.50 -21.25
C THR A 379 19.29 -15.32 -22.21
N ARG A 380 18.43 -15.16 -23.23
CA ARG A 380 18.50 -14.11 -24.25
C ARG A 380 17.67 -12.86 -23.95
N LEU A 381 16.89 -12.83 -22.87
CA LEU A 381 16.12 -11.64 -22.52
C LEU A 381 17.05 -10.56 -21.96
N ALA A 382 16.79 -9.31 -22.35
CA ALA A 382 17.43 -8.16 -21.71
C ALA A 382 17.13 -8.12 -20.20
N PRO A 383 18.05 -7.59 -19.35
CA PRO A 383 17.92 -7.60 -17.89
C PRO A 383 16.54 -7.17 -17.36
N GLU A 384 15.96 -6.12 -17.91
CA GLU A 384 14.69 -5.51 -17.49
C GLU A 384 13.54 -6.47 -17.75
N ARG A 385 13.53 -7.06 -18.95
CA ARG A 385 12.50 -8.02 -19.36
C ARG A 385 12.65 -9.33 -18.60
N LEU A 386 13.88 -9.72 -18.27
CA LEU A 386 14.15 -10.89 -17.45
C LEU A 386 13.66 -10.65 -16.01
N ALA A 387 13.97 -9.51 -15.41
CA ALA A 387 13.52 -9.16 -14.07
C ALA A 387 11.98 -9.17 -13.96
N ASP A 388 11.28 -8.54 -14.91
CA ASP A 388 9.80 -8.57 -14.96
C ASP A 388 9.26 -9.99 -15.11
N MET A 389 9.91 -10.80 -15.96
CA MET A 389 9.52 -12.21 -16.17
C MET A 389 9.71 -13.05 -14.91
N LEU A 390 10.79 -12.84 -14.16
CA LEU A 390 11.05 -13.54 -12.90
C LEU A 390 9.96 -13.24 -11.88
N LEU A 391 9.62 -11.96 -11.68
CA LEU A 391 8.57 -11.57 -10.75
C LEU A 391 7.21 -12.17 -11.14
N ALA A 392 6.87 -12.17 -12.43
CA ALA A 392 5.62 -12.73 -12.92
C ALA A 392 5.56 -14.26 -12.76
N ARG A 393 6.64 -14.97 -13.14
CA ARG A 393 6.70 -16.45 -13.09
C ARG A 393 6.75 -17.00 -11.68
N LEU A 394 7.39 -16.27 -10.76
CA LEU A 394 7.46 -16.64 -9.35
C LEU A 394 6.24 -16.15 -8.55
N GLY A 395 5.32 -15.40 -9.20
CA GLY A 395 4.04 -15.04 -8.60
C GLY A 395 4.15 -13.92 -7.56
N VAL A 396 5.16 -13.06 -7.67
CA VAL A 396 5.41 -11.93 -6.76
C VAL A 396 5.18 -10.57 -7.43
N SER A 397 4.67 -10.56 -8.68
CA SER A 397 4.40 -9.34 -9.44
C SER A 397 3.38 -8.38 -8.82
N SER A 398 2.52 -8.88 -7.93
CA SER A 398 1.51 -8.09 -7.21
C SER A 398 1.87 -7.80 -5.75
N GLY A 399 3.13 -8.02 -5.36
CA GLY A 399 3.58 -7.99 -3.97
C GLY A 399 3.56 -9.40 -3.36
N GLY A 400 4.72 -9.80 -2.82
CA GLY A 400 4.89 -11.06 -2.10
C GLY A 400 4.34 -11.00 -0.68
N ARG A 401 4.46 -12.12 0.04
CA ARG A 401 4.29 -12.13 1.50
C ARG A 401 5.48 -11.52 2.22
N ASP A 402 6.63 -11.61 1.59
CA ASP A 402 7.85 -10.96 2.02
C ASP A 402 8.28 -9.94 0.98
N ASP A 403 9.22 -9.11 1.40
CA ASP A 403 9.82 -8.10 0.54
C ASP A 403 10.75 -8.75 -0.50
N VAL A 404 10.94 -8.07 -1.64
CA VAL A 404 11.79 -8.56 -2.72
C VAL A 404 12.71 -7.47 -3.17
N ALA A 405 14.02 -7.67 -3.02
CA ALA A 405 15.03 -6.97 -3.80
C ALA A 405 15.63 -7.93 -4.82
N LEU A 406 15.64 -7.54 -6.10
CA LEU A 406 16.15 -8.33 -7.22
C LEU A 406 17.08 -7.46 -8.07
N VAL A 407 18.30 -7.92 -8.28
CA VAL A 407 19.29 -7.32 -9.17
C VAL A 407 19.65 -8.33 -10.26
N VAL A 408 19.51 -7.92 -11.52
CA VAL A 408 19.85 -8.71 -12.71
C VAL A 408 20.92 -7.94 -13.49
N VAL A 409 22.06 -8.57 -13.72
CA VAL A 409 23.23 -7.99 -14.40
C VAL A 409 23.56 -8.83 -15.62
N ARG A 410 23.63 -8.22 -16.80
CA ARG A 410 24.26 -8.81 -17.98
C ARG A 410 25.75 -8.47 -17.96
N LEU A 411 26.61 -9.48 -18.03
CA LEU A 411 28.07 -9.37 -17.95
C LEU A 411 28.73 -9.43 -19.33
#